data_AF-A0A7V6Q6Y4-F1
#
_entry.id   AF-A0A7V6Q6Y4-F1
#
_cell.length_a   1.000
_cell.length_b   1.000
_cell.length_c   1.000
_cell.angle_alpha   90.00
_cell.angle_beta   90.00
_cell.angle_gamma   90.00
#
_symmetry.space_group_name_H-M   'P 1'
#
loop_
_entity.id
_entity.type
_entity.pdbx_description
1 polymer ?
#
loop_
_entity_poly.entity_id
_entity_poly.type
_entity_poly.pdbx_seq_one_letter_code
_entity_poly.pdbx_strand_id
1 'polypeptide(L)'
;MFVGYNAERKVRSRKVKEKSRSKHYYANDNDFSRKNNLLPEDSVNKIVCADSLDYLKTLPDNCIDIIVTSPPYNFGLDYENHNDTSHWNQYYDMLFKIFKECIRVLKYGGRFVVNVQPLYSDYIPTHHIISNFFIQQKMIWKGEVIWEKNNYNCKYCSWGRWKSPASPYLKYTWEFLEVF
;
A
#
# COMPACT_ATOMS: atom_id res chain seq x y z
N MET A 1 -42.59 -11.90 5.55
CA MET A 1 -41.55 -12.19 6.56
C MET A 1 -40.55 -13.16 5.92
N PHE A 2 -39.34 -12.71 5.56
CA PHE A 2 -38.36 -13.54 4.83
C PHE A 2 -37.73 -14.57 5.77
N VAL A 3 -38.39 -15.71 5.93
CA VAL A 3 -37.84 -16.88 6.64
C VAL A 3 -36.69 -17.45 5.79
N GLY A 4 -35.46 -17.33 6.27
CA GLY A 4 -34.28 -17.97 5.65
C GLY A 4 -33.25 -17.03 5.02
N TYR A 5 -33.39 -15.70 5.12
CA TYR A 5 -32.35 -14.77 4.63
C TYR A 5 -30.98 -14.98 5.32
N ASN A 6 -31.01 -15.44 6.57
CA ASN A 6 -29.81 -15.77 7.37
C ASN A 6 -29.40 -17.25 7.31
N ALA A 7 -29.99 -18.07 6.42
CA ALA A 7 -29.47 -19.40 6.19
C ALA A 7 -28.15 -19.28 5.41
N GLU A 8 -27.03 -19.17 6.14
CA GLU A 8 -25.68 -19.19 5.56
C GLU A 8 -25.57 -20.31 4.53
N ARG A 9 -25.49 -19.95 3.25
CA ARG A 9 -25.20 -20.89 2.18
C ARG A 9 -23.74 -21.35 2.33
N LYS A 10 -23.51 -22.35 3.18
CA LYS A 10 -22.19 -22.97 3.32
C LYS A 10 -21.76 -23.51 1.96
N VAL A 11 -20.59 -23.08 1.49
CA VAL A 11 -20.04 -23.48 0.20
C VAL A 11 -19.85 -25.00 0.18
N ARG A 12 -20.70 -25.71 -0.57
CA ARG A 12 -20.55 -27.15 -0.81
C ARG A 12 -19.21 -27.44 -1.50
N SER A 13 -18.56 -28.52 -1.09
CA SER A 13 -17.29 -29.01 -1.66
C SER A 13 -16.11 -28.03 -1.54
N ARG A 14 -16.00 -27.33 -0.39
CA ARG A 14 -14.97 -26.33 -0.10
C ARG A 14 -13.54 -26.78 -0.43
N LYS A 15 -13.14 -28.00 -0.04
CA LYS A 15 -11.78 -28.53 -0.30
C LYS A 15 -11.47 -28.69 -1.80
N VAL A 16 -12.47 -29.08 -2.61
CA VAL A 16 -12.30 -29.22 -4.07
C VAL A 16 -12.20 -27.84 -4.72
N LYS A 17 -13.06 -26.90 -4.30
CA LYS A 17 -13.04 -25.50 -4.76
C LYS A 17 -11.78 -24.75 -4.32
N GLU A 18 -11.20 -25.09 -3.18
CA GLU A 18 -9.92 -24.52 -2.72
C GLU A 18 -8.72 -25.04 -3.52
N LYS A 19 -8.77 -26.29 -4.02
CA LYS A 19 -7.77 -26.83 -4.95
C LYS A 19 -7.92 -26.25 -6.36
N SER A 20 -9.15 -26.00 -6.82
CA SER A 20 -9.41 -25.42 -8.14
C SER A 20 -9.19 -23.90 -8.19
N ARG A 21 -9.30 -23.21 -7.04
CA ARG A 21 -8.93 -21.80 -6.92
C ARG A 21 -7.42 -21.72 -6.79
N SER A 22 -6.74 -21.33 -7.86
CA SER A 22 -5.33 -20.90 -7.80
C SER A 22 -5.21 -19.75 -6.80
N LYS A 23 -4.85 -20.07 -5.54
CA LYS A 23 -4.74 -19.08 -4.46
C LYS A 23 -3.72 -18.04 -4.88
N HIS A 24 -4.10 -16.76 -4.79
CA HIS A 24 -3.27 -15.62 -5.21
C HIS A 24 -2.85 -15.74 -6.68
N TYR A 25 -3.81 -15.91 -7.60
CA TYR A 25 -3.58 -16.18 -9.03
C TYR A 25 -2.56 -15.23 -9.69
N TYR A 26 -2.50 -13.97 -9.25
CA TYR A 26 -1.59 -12.95 -9.77
C TYR A 26 -0.14 -13.12 -9.27
N ALA A 27 0.06 -13.80 -8.13
CA ALA A 27 1.36 -14.05 -7.48
C ALA A 27 1.97 -15.42 -7.86
N ASN A 28 1.33 -16.16 -8.76
CA ASN A 28 1.92 -17.34 -9.37
C ASN A 28 3.22 -16.97 -10.10
N ASP A 29 4.16 -17.93 -10.17
CA ASP A 29 5.46 -17.79 -10.85
C ASP A 29 6.33 -16.64 -10.33
N ASN A 30 6.23 -16.32 -9.04
CA ASN A 30 7.18 -15.41 -8.38
C ASN A 30 8.59 -16.03 -8.31
N ASP A 31 9.59 -15.15 -8.29
CA ASP A 31 11.01 -15.47 -8.23
C ASP A 31 11.61 -15.30 -6.82
N PHE A 32 10.76 -15.18 -5.80
CA PHE A 32 11.22 -14.96 -4.43
C PHE A 32 12.04 -16.12 -3.88
N SER A 33 13.26 -15.80 -3.42
CA SER A 33 14.10 -16.75 -2.69
C SER A 33 13.44 -17.12 -1.36
N ARG A 34 13.42 -18.42 -1.04
CA ARG A 34 12.93 -18.94 0.25
C ARG A 34 13.98 -18.95 1.35
N LYS A 35 15.24 -18.63 1.00
CA LYS A 35 16.35 -18.61 1.95
C LYS A 35 16.35 -17.27 2.69
N ASN A 36 16.07 -17.32 3.99
CA ASN A 36 16.15 -16.16 4.86
C ASN A 36 17.56 -16.01 5.44
N ASN A 37 18.04 -14.79 5.53
CA ASN A 37 19.32 -14.43 6.13
C ASN A 37 19.10 -13.73 7.48
N LEU A 38 20.15 -13.70 8.29
CA LEU A 38 20.15 -12.92 9.53
C LEU A 38 20.47 -11.46 9.23
N LEU A 39 19.86 -10.56 9.99
CA LEU A 39 20.25 -9.16 10.01
C LEU A 39 21.63 -9.06 10.67
N PRO A 40 22.58 -8.27 10.13
CA PRO A 40 23.87 -8.03 10.78
C PRO A 40 23.68 -7.47 12.19
N GLU A 41 24.47 -7.95 13.16
CA GLU A 41 24.35 -7.53 14.56
C GLU A 41 24.50 -6.01 14.74
N ASP A 42 25.38 -5.39 13.94
CA ASP A 42 25.60 -3.94 13.95
C ASP A 42 24.38 -3.12 13.49
N SER A 43 23.41 -3.75 12.81
CA SER A 43 22.17 -3.11 12.34
C SER A 43 21.01 -3.28 13.33
N VAL A 44 21.15 -4.13 14.36
CA VAL A 44 20.09 -4.38 15.35
C VAL A 44 19.94 -3.19 16.29
N ASN A 45 18.69 -2.78 16.57
CA ASN A 45 18.35 -1.68 17.48
C ASN A 45 19.05 -0.35 17.14
N LYS A 46 19.20 -0.05 15.84
CA LYS A 46 19.80 1.19 15.36
C LYS A 46 18.78 2.13 14.76
N ILE A 47 19.04 3.43 14.95
CA ILE A 47 18.45 4.50 14.16
C ILE A 47 19.52 4.96 13.18
N VAL A 48 19.20 4.95 11.89
CA VAL A 48 20.13 5.33 10.83
C VAL A 48 19.60 6.57 10.14
N CYS A 49 20.41 7.61 10.09
CA CYS A 49 20.15 8.81 9.30
C CYS A 49 20.91 8.70 7.98
N ALA A 50 20.23 8.26 6.93
CA ALA A 50 20.79 8.05 5.61
C ALA A 50 19.68 8.17 4.55
N ASP A 51 20.08 8.23 3.28
CA ASP A 51 19.15 7.96 2.19
C ASP A 51 18.65 6.51 2.29
N SER A 52 17.33 6.34 2.33
CA SER A 52 16.71 5.03 2.54
C SER A 52 17.07 4.05 1.42
N LEU A 53 17.11 4.49 0.17
CA LEU A 53 17.40 3.62 -0.97
C LEU A 53 18.84 3.10 -0.88
N ASP A 54 19.78 3.99 -0.57
CA ASP A 54 21.20 3.61 -0.49
C ASP A 54 21.50 2.75 0.74
N TYR A 55 20.88 3.03 1.89
CA TYR A 55 21.05 2.18 3.06
C TYR A 55 20.44 0.78 2.88
N LEU A 56 19.25 0.67 2.25
CA LEU A 56 18.65 -0.64 2.01
C LEU A 56 19.54 -1.55 1.15
N LYS A 57 20.26 -0.99 0.16
CA LYS A 57 21.23 -1.73 -0.67
C LYS A 57 22.37 -2.35 0.13
N THR A 58 22.71 -1.81 1.31
CA THR A 58 23.78 -2.38 2.15
C THR A 58 23.30 -3.57 2.97
N LEU A 59 21.98 -3.80 3.07
CA LEU A 59 21.41 -4.92 3.82
C LEU A 59 21.35 -6.20 2.98
N PRO A 60 21.53 -7.38 3.60
CA PRO A 60 21.35 -8.67 2.93
C PRO A 60 19.92 -8.86 2.42
N ASP A 61 19.75 -9.66 1.37
CA ASP A 61 18.44 -10.13 0.92
C ASP A 61 17.74 -10.89 2.05
N ASN A 62 16.40 -10.88 2.08
CA ASN A 62 15.59 -11.69 2.99
C ASN A 62 16.06 -11.64 4.48
N CYS A 63 16.37 -10.47 5.02
CA CYS A 63 16.85 -10.30 6.41
C CYS A 63 15.85 -9.61 7.36
N ILE A 64 14.81 -8.96 6.82
CA ILE A 64 13.80 -8.21 7.59
C ILE A 64 12.48 -8.99 7.68
N ASP A 65 11.90 -9.10 8.87
CA ASP A 65 10.63 -9.81 9.08
C ASP A 65 9.39 -8.94 8.79
N ILE A 66 9.45 -7.65 9.15
CA ILE A 66 8.37 -6.69 8.94
C ILE A 66 8.94 -5.33 8.53
N ILE A 67 8.32 -4.73 7.53
CA ILE A 67 8.59 -3.35 7.10
C ILE A 67 7.31 -2.57 7.33
N VAL A 68 7.41 -1.45 8.04
CA VAL A 68 6.32 -0.51 8.24
C VAL A 68 6.80 0.84 7.77
N THR A 69 6.06 1.47 6.86
CA THR A 69 6.46 2.77 6.30
C THR A 69 5.24 3.64 6.00
N SER A 70 5.47 4.96 6.07
CA SER A 70 4.54 6.00 5.65
C SER A 70 5.31 6.91 4.68
N PRO A 71 5.30 6.62 3.37
CA PRO A 71 6.03 7.44 2.41
C PRO A 71 5.55 8.89 2.49
N PRO A 72 6.45 9.86 2.25
CA PRO A 72 6.11 11.26 2.40
C PRO A 72 5.01 11.66 1.43
N TYR A 73 3.89 12.11 2.01
CA TYR A 73 2.80 12.87 1.39
C TYR A 73 3.27 14.03 0.52
N ASN A 74 4.26 14.75 1.03
CA ASN A 74 4.38 16.18 0.81
C ASN A 74 5.00 16.54 -0.55
N PHE A 75 4.14 16.71 -1.55
CA PHE A 75 4.40 17.62 -2.66
C PHE A 75 3.37 18.75 -2.59
N GLY A 76 3.81 19.95 -2.19
CA GLY A 76 2.93 21.12 -2.08
C GLY A 76 3.39 22.26 -1.18
N LEU A 77 4.60 22.22 -0.61
CA LEU A 77 5.19 23.36 0.07
C LEU A 77 6.34 23.88 -0.80
N ASP A 78 6.01 24.94 -1.56
CA ASP A 78 6.89 25.86 -2.30
C ASP A 78 7.66 25.36 -3.52
N TYR A 79 7.01 25.08 -4.67
CA TYR A 79 7.76 25.06 -5.94
C TYR A 79 6.98 25.67 -7.10
N GLU A 80 7.47 26.82 -7.56
CA GLU A 80 6.97 27.61 -8.67
C GLU A 80 7.05 26.83 -10.01
N ASN A 81 5.96 26.88 -10.78
CA ASN A 81 5.90 26.77 -12.24
C ASN A 81 6.82 25.73 -12.92
N HIS A 82 6.43 24.46 -13.05
CA HIS A 82 6.75 23.61 -14.22
C HIS A 82 5.99 22.27 -14.20
N ASN A 83 5.36 21.89 -15.32
CA ASN A 83 4.84 20.55 -15.71
C ASN A 83 4.56 19.51 -14.58
N ASP A 84 3.41 19.62 -13.92
CA ASP A 84 2.95 18.74 -12.82
C ASP A 84 3.00 17.23 -13.13
N THR A 85 2.75 16.83 -14.38
CA THR A 85 2.80 15.41 -14.80
C THR A 85 4.20 14.80 -14.65
N SER A 86 5.27 15.59 -14.83
CA SER A 86 6.64 15.09 -14.67
C SER A 86 6.95 14.78 -13.20
N HIS A 87 6.38 15.55 -12.28
CA HIS A 87 6.64 15.43 -10.85
C HIS A 87 6.02 14.16 -10.25
N TRP A 88 4.80 13.81 -10.64
CA TRP A 88 4.15 12.58 -10.17
C TRP A 88 4.88 11.32 -10.59
N ASN A 89 5.31 11.25 -11.84
CA ASN A 89 6.09 10.11 -12.33
C ASN A 89 7.42 9.99 -11.60
N GLN A 90 8.15 11.09 -11.39
CA GLN A 90 9.40 11.08 -10.64
C GLN A 90 9.20 10.65 -9.18
N TYR A 91 8.12 11.08 -8.54
CA TYR A 91 7.76 10.66 -7.19
C TYR A 91 7.53 9.14 -7.12
N TYR A 92 6.67 8.60 -7.97
CA TYR A 92 6.40 7.16 -7.99
C TYR A 92 7.63 6.35 -8.39
N ASP A 93 8.45 6.83 -9.32
CA ASP A 93 9.70 6.19 -9.71
C ASP A 93 10.69 6.10 -8.54
N MET A 94 10.84 7.17 -7.77
CA MET A 94 11.65 7.17 -6.55
C MET A 94 11.09 6.19 -5.53
N LEU A 95 9.79 6.29 -5.24
CA LEU A 95 9.10 5.48 -4.24
C LEU A 95 9.19 3.98 -4.57
N PHE A 96 8.97 3.61 -5.83
CA PHE A 96 9.01 2.23 -6.29
C PHE A 96 10.41 1.64 -6.32
N LYS A 97 11.46 2.46 -6.52
CA LYS A 97 12.85 2.00 -6.32
C LYS A 97 13.08 1.61 -4.87
N ILE A 98 12.62 2.42 -3.91
CA ILE A 98 12.73 2.13 -2.48
C ILE A 98 11.93 0.87 -2.14
N PHE A 99 10.69 0.76 -2.62
CA PHE A 99 9.85 -0.41 -2.35
C PHE A 99 10.43 -1.70 -2.93
N LYS A 100 11.07 -1.67 -4.10
CA LYS A 100 11.78 -2.83 -4.65
C LYS A 100 12.91 -3.29 -3.73
N GLU A 101 13.72 -2.37 -3.22
CA GLU A 101 14.77 -2.72 -2.26
C GLU A 101 14.20 -3.24 -0.94
N CYS A 102 13.11 -2.65 -0.45
CA CYS A 102 12.40 -3.17 0.70
C CYS A 102 11.87 -4.60 0.47
N ILE A 103 11.31 -4.91 -0.71
CA ILE A 103 10.88 -6.27 -1.07
C ILE A 103 12.07 -7.23 -1.10
N ARG A 104 13.23 -6.81 -1.65
CA ARG A 104 14.46 -7.64 -1.67
C ARG A 104 14.94 -8.01 -0.27
N VAL A 105 14.94 -7.06 0.67
CA VAL A 105 15.41 -7.32 2.05
C VAL A 105 14.35 -8.02 2.91
N LEU A 106 13.09 -8.07 2.48
CA LEU A 106 12.01 -8.71 3.21
C LEU A 106 12.11 -10.24 3.12
N LYS A 107 12.08 -10.92 4.26
CA LYS A 107 12.11 -12.39 4.35
C LYS A 107 10.98 -13.03 3.57
N TYR A 108 11.20 -14.26 3.09
CA TYR A 108 10.13 -15.11 2.62
C TYR A 108 9.15 -15.38 3.77
N GLY A 109 7.91 -14.90 3.61
CA GLY A 109 6.88 -14.96 4.66
C GLY A 109 6.80 -13.73 5.56
N GLY A 110 7.64 -12.71 5.35
CA GLY A 110 7.57 -11.41 6.01
C GLY A 110 6.34 -10.58 5.61
N ARG A 111 6.18 -9.40 6.21
CA ARG A 111 5.08 -8.48 5.91
C ARG A 111 5.56 -7.08 5.55
N PHE A 112 4.93 -6.52 4.54
CA PHE A 112 5.09 -5.10 4.21
C PHE A 112 3.79 -4.37 4.57
N VAL A 113 3.91 -3.35 5.40
CA VAL A 113 2.80 -2.47 5.78
C VAL A 113 3.11 -1.07 5.29
N VAL A 114 2.27 -0.56 4.38
CA VAL A 114 2.37 0.81 3.88
C VAL A 114 1.17 1.60 4.36
N ASN A 115 1.43 2.65 5.14
CA ASN A 115 0.44 3.69 5.37
C ASN A 115 0.26 4.46 4.06
N VAL A 116 -0.96 4.77 3.66
CA VAL A 116 -1.29 5.55 2.47
C VAL A 116 -2.60 6.29 2.64
N GLN A 117 -2.63 7.55 2.24
CA GLN A 117 -3.87 8.31 2.17
C GLN A 117 -4.68 7.89 0.93
N PRO A 118 -6.01 7.70 1.03
CA PRO A 118 -6.84 7.22 -0.08
C PRO A 118 -6.76 8.15 -1.30
N LEU A 119 -6.76 9.45 -1.04
CA LEU A 119 -6.76 10.52 -2.03
C LEU A 119 -5.71 11.55 -1.61
N TYR A 120 -4.76 11.82 -2.49
CA TYR A 120 -3.85 12.95 -2.33
C TYR A 120 -4.25 14.08 -3.31
N SER A 121 -3.54 15.22 -3.29
CA SER A 121 -3.81 16.38 -4.16
C SER A 121 -4.13 15.98 -5.61
N ASP A 122 -5.00 16.76 -6.26
CA ASP A 122 -5.43 16.55 -7.65
C ASP A 122 -6.21 15.26 -7.93
N TYR A 123 -6.83 14.68 -6.89
CA TYR A 123 -7.67 13.49 -6.99
C TYR A 123 -6.93 12.23 -7.46
N ILE A 124 -5.63 12.14 -7.16
CA ILE A 124 -4.80 11.00 -7.54
C ILE A 124 -5.04 9.83 -6.57
N PRO A 125 -5.43 8.65 -7.07
CA PRO A 125 -5.73 7.49 -6.23
C PRO A 125 -4.44 6.76 -5.82
N THR A 126 -3.62 7.41 -4.99
CA THR A 126 -2.29 6.92 -4.59
C THR A 126 -2.34 5.51 -4.00
N HIS A 127 -3.34 5.21 -3.17
CA HIS A 127 -3.52 3.88 -2.58
C HIS A 127 -3.68 2.79 -3.66
N HIS A 128 -4.50 3.01 -4.69
CA HIS A 128 -4.64 2.08 -5.82
C HIS A 128 -3.33 1.90 -6.61
N ILE A 129 -2.58 2.98 -6.82
CA ILE A 129 -1.31 2.95 -7.55
C ILE A 129 -0.27 2.12 -6.79
N ILE A 130 -0.15 2.33 -5.48
CA ILE A 130 0.75 1.58 -4.60
C ILE A 130 0.32 0.10 -4.52
N SER A 131 -0.97 -0.17 -4.30
CA SER A 131 -1.51 -1.52 -4.30
C SER A 131 -1.22 -2.27 -5.61
N ASN A 132 -1.43 -1.61 -6.76
CA ASN A 132 -1.14 -2.20 -8.06
C ASN A 132 0.35 -2.50 -8.23
N PHE A 133 1.25 -1.63 -7.76
CA PHE A 133 2.69 -1.88 -7.78
C PHE A 133 3.04 -3.18 -7.02
N PHE A 134 2.55 -3.36 -5.79
CA PHE A 134 2.84 -4.57 -5.01
C PHE A 134 2.27 -5.84 -5.68
N ILE A 135 1.06 -5.76 -6.23
CA ILE A 135 0.46 -6.87 -7.00
C ILE A 135 1.32 -7.21 -8.22
N GLN A 136 1.83 -6.21 -8.95
CA GLN A 136 2.74 -6.40 -10.09
C GLN A 136 4.07 -7.02 -9.65
N GLN A 137 4.59 -6.67 -8.47
CA GLN A 137 5.76 -7.31 -7.85
C GLN A 137 5.42 -8.69 -7.24
N LYS A 138 4.24 -9.26 -7.50
CA LYS A 138 3.84 -10.60 -7.03
C LYS A 138 3.72 -10.73 -5.51
N MET A 139 3.68 -9.61 -4.77
CA MET A 139 3.39 -9.59 -3.34
C MET A 139 1.91 -9.89 -3.09
N ILE A 140 1.61 -10.62 -2.02
CA ILE A 140 0.26 -11.08 -1.74
C ILE A 140 -0.49 -10.02 -0.93
N TRP A 141 -1.47 -9.34 -1.52
CA TRP A 141 -2.37 -8.48 -0.76
C TRP A 141 -3.16 -9.28 0.28
N LYS A 142 -3.00 -8.92 1.56
CA LYS A 142 -3.70 -9.56 2.69
C LYS A 142 -4.94 -8.79 3.11
N GLY A 143 -4.91 -7.48 3.01
CA GLY A 143 -6.01 -6.61 3.37
C GLY A 143 -5.55 -5.22 3.75
N GLU A 144 -6.51 -4.43 4.21
CA GLU A 144 -6.31 -3.02 4.55
C GLU A 144 -6.86 -2.78 5.95
N VAL A 145 -6.07 -2.10 6.78
CA VAL A 145 -6.55 -1.57 8.06
C VAL A 145 -6.93 -0.11 7.86
N ILE A 146 -8.14 0.24 8.28
CA ILE A 146 -8.62 1.62 8.27
C ILE A 146 -8.13 2.30 9.54
N TRP A 147 -7.26 3.29 9.39
CA TRP A 147 -6.84 4.15 10.49
C TRP A 147 -7.66 5.44 10.49
N GLU A 148 -8.75 5.44 11.27
CA GLU A 148 -9.62 6.60 11.47
C GLU A 148 -8.93 7.66 12.35
N LYS A 149 -8.74 8.87 11.81
CA LYS A 149 -8.01 9.97 12.47
C LYS A 149 -8.91 10.89 13.29
N ASN A 150 -10.23 10.65 13.31
CA ASN A 150 -11.22 11.42 14.06
C ASN A 150 -11.23 12.94 13.73
N ASN A 151 -10.72 13.34 12.57
CA ASN A 151 -10.65 14.75 12.16
C ASN A 151 -11.88 15.15 11.34
N TYR A 152 -12.97 15.39 12.07
CA TYR A 152 -14.31 15.58 11.53
C TYR A 152 -14.66 17.04 11.16
N ASN A 153 -13.67 17.93 11.02
CA ASN A 153 -13.88 19.38 10.89
C ASN A 153 -14.26 19.87 9.46
N CYS A 154 -14.85 19.04 8.59
CA CYS A 154 -15.19 19.42 7.21
C CYS A 154 -16.60 18.94 6.81
N LYS A 155 -17.34 19.74 6.03
CA LYS A 155 -18.63 19.32 5.44
C LYS A 155 -18.36 18.21 4.41
N TYR A 156 -18.69 16.97 4.76
CA TYR A 156 -18.35 15.72 4.05
C TYR A 156 -18.79 15.57 2.60
N CYS A 157 -19.63 16.48 2.10
CA CYS A 157 -19.96 16.59 0.69
C CYS A 157 -20.63 17.95 0.45
N SER A 158 -20.04 18.81 -0.37
CA SER A 158 -20.70 20.02 -0.87
C SER A 158 -21.13 19.81 -2.32
N TRP A 159 -22.41 19.54 -2.55
CA TRP A 159 -23.00 19.28 -3.89
C TRP A 159 -23.13 20.52 -4.79
N GLY A 160 -22.34 21.57 -4.57
CA GLY A 160 -22.55 22.86 -5.22
C GLY A 160 -23.90 23.50 -4.87
N ARG A 161 -24.35 24.45 -5.68
CA ARG A 161 -25.65 25.14 -5.54
C ARG A 161 -26.63 24.62 -6.60
N TRP A 162 -27.94 24.71 -6.34
CA TRP A 162 -28.99 24.38 -7.32
C TRP A 162 -28.73 25.11 -8.66
N LYS A 163 -28.77 24.39 -9.79
CA LYS A 163 -28.36 24.81 -11.15
C LYS A 163 -26.87 25.09 -11.39
N SER A 164 -25.99 24.80 -10.43
CA SER A 164 -24.54 24.83 -10.60
C SER A 164 -23.88 23.76 -9.72
N PRO A 165 -24.07 22.46 -10.05
CA PRO A 165 -23.39 21.39 -9.33
C PRO A 165 -21.88 21.55 -9.55
N ALA A 166 -21.14 21.85 -8.48
CA ALA A 166 -19.69 21.84 -8.48
C ALA A 166 -19.19 20.39 -8.40
N SER A 167 -17.96 20.13 -8.85
CA SER A 167 -17.32 18.84 -8.60
C SER A 167 -17.30 18.57 -7.08
N PRO A 168 -18.00 17.54 -6.58
CA PRO A 168 -18.10 17.31 -5.14
C PRO A 168 -16.73 16.89 -4.60
N TYR A 169 -16.31 17.51 -3.50
CA TYR A 169 -15.10 17.11 -2.79
C TYR A 169 -15.43 15.96 -1.84
N LEU A 170 -14.84 14.79 -2.11
CA LEU A 170 -14.91 13.63 -1.23
C LEU A 170 -13.70 13.64 -0.31
N LYS A 171 -13.93 13.90 0.98
CA LYS A 171 -12.89 13.89 1.99
C LYS A 171 -12.91 12.57 2.76
N TYR A 172 -11.77 11.90 2.81
CA TYR A 172 -11.55 10.74 3.66
C TYR A 172 -11.10 11.19 5.06
N THR A 173 -11.69 10.63 6.12
CA THR A 173 -11.30 10.88 7.52
C THR A 173 -10.28 9.86 8.04
N TRP A 174 -9.96 8.89 7.20
CA TRP A 174 -9.05 7.80 7.50
C TRP A 174 -7.91 7.72 6.49
N GLU A 175 -6.89 6.97 6.88
CA GLU A 175 -5.86 6.44 5.99
C GLU A 175 -5.93 4.93 5.96
N PHE A 176 -5.33 4.34 4.93
CA PHE A 176 -5.14 2.91 4.84
C PHE A 176 -3.77 2.53 5.37
N LEU A 177 -3.71 1.38 6.03
CA LEU A 177 -2.50 0.59 6.21
C LEU A 177 -2.68 -0.65 5.35
N GLU A 178 -2.11 -0.64 4.15
CA GLU A 178 -2.18 -1.78 3.24
C GLU A 178 -1.14 -2.82 3.67
N VAL A 179 -1.57 -4.08 3.79
CA VAL A 179 -0.74 -5.18 4.26
C VAL A 179 -0.51 -6.18 3.12
N PHE A 180 0.76 -6.41 2.82
CA PHE A 180 1.25 -7.39 1.85
C PHE A 180 2.13 -8.47 2.52
#